data_AF-A0A8C7V9G4-F1
#
_entry.id   AF-A0A8C7V9G4-F1
#
_cell.length_a   1.000
_cell.length_b   1.000
_cell.length_c   1.000
_cell.angle_alpha   90.00
_cell.angle_beta   90.00
_cell.angle_gamma   90.00
#
_symmetry.space_group_name_H-M   'P 1'
#
loop_
_entity.id
_entity.type
_entity.pdbx_description
1 polymer ?
#
loop_
_entity_poly.entity_id
_entity_poly.type
_entity_poly.pdbx_seq_one_letter_code
_entity_poly.pdbx_strand_id
1 'polypeptide(L)'
;MNDSNCQCAALKLYCTAGNGMEPFLIQEVKTKLAAKDVDHIPGKVFFTTSFEIKQVRELKSAERLFLLLKRLSAPTAKTPSGIQSRLMGDGSDWTRAVLSWRCLQRDLMMRSDCTLSLGLPGRKRKMEEESGVEGSTCNGPNGTQKLGLGGERRELGLSKDHISSTEDSGSVNCVAGDKDEENRIEGSRDRKTSTVSFRVNCRCSGALSRLFSPQDLSRIIGTAASRQLGWRVDLRKPDLEVNVYMSDDHCVLGIPLLRLPLANRSYMKTTGLRSTIAWAMASLSDIKPGSCVIDPMCGVGTILLEAAHEYQDAFFLGLDIDESQLVKADQNVEFAKFGDRVQLLQASSKEIPLPSCSVDVVVCDVPFGKKFGTKTDMAASLPVIVREMERVLRVGGTLVLLLSPQLSCLLKKSMTPRPVTSHTQGEGTGVGLGGDVDPSHTPSLFPSLQPLSYHRVSLGAIDALIHKYVKILTATTTLSGPHCIHTLNPCIVEPE
;
A
#
# COMPACT_ATOMS: atom_id res chain seq x y z
N MET A 1 16.66 33.90 25.49
CA MET A 1 17.44 33.32 24.38
C MET A 1 18.21 32.13 24.92
N ASN A 2 17.93 30.93 24.41
CA ASN A 2 18.85 29.78 24.27
C ASN A 2 18.04 28.56 23.75
N ASP A 3 17.49 28.69 22.55
CA ASP A 3 16.88 27.58 21.80
C ASP A 3 17.97 26.73 21.12
N SER A 4 18.92 26.22 21.93
CA SER A 4 20.25 25.83 21.43
C SER A 4 20.87 24.59 22.09
N ASN A 5 20.08 23.54 22.39
CA ASN A 5 20.54 22.13 22.37
C ASN A 5 19.42 21.13 22.71
N CYS A 6 18.43 20.98 21.83
CA CYS A 6 17.74 19.70 21.74
C CYS A 6 18.47 18.87 20.69
N GLN A 7 19.56 18.19 21.08
CA GLN A 7 20.16 17.16 20.23
C GLN A 7 19.04 16.21 19.82
N CYS A 8 18.88 15.97 18.51
CA CYS A 8 17.81 15.12 18.00
C CYS A 8 18.07 13.67 18.44
N ALA A 9 17.55 13.33 19.63
CA ALA A 9 17.75 12.05 20.26
C ALA A 9 17.22 10.96 19.32
N ALA A 10 18.09 10.02 18.96
CA ALA A 10 17.83 9.08 17.88
C ALA A 10 16.50 8.34 18.10
N LEU A 11 15.56 8.54 17.17
CA LEU A 11 14.18 8.12 17.32
C LEU A 11 14.09 6.62 17.08
N LYS A 12 13.58 5.88 18.08
CA LYS A 12 13.22 4.47 17.94
C LYS A 12 11.83 4.39 17.32
N LEU A 13 11.78 3.93 16.08
CA LEU A 13 10.58 3.86 15.27
C LEU A 13 10.29 2.41 14.89
N TYR A 14 9.06 2.15 14.47
CA TYR A 14 8.79 0.97 13.65
C TYR A 14 7.72 1.27 12.60
N CYS A 15 7.83 0.57 11.49
CA CYS A 15 6.84 0.57 10.42
C CYS A 15 6.20 -0.82 10.32
N THR A 16 4.88 -0.88 10.14
CA THR A 16 4.24 -2.13 9.67
C THR A 16 4.47 -2.29 8.17
N ALA A 17 4.55 -3.53 7.71
CA ALA A 17 4.64 -3.91 6.30
C ALA A 17 3.62 -5.02 5.99
N GLY A 18 3.28 -5.22 4.72
CA GLY A 18 2.63 -6.45 4.27
C GLY A 18 3.60 -7.63 4.33
N ASN A 19 3.10 -8.87 4.42
CA ASN A 19 3.97 -10.05 4.41
C ASN A 19 4.76 -10.12 3.09
N GLY A 20 6.08 -10.27 3.18
CA GLY A 20 7.01 -10.25 2.04
C GLY A 20 7.53 -8.86 1.68
N MET A 21 7.01 -7.80 2.30
CA MET A 21 7.46 -6.41 2.11
C MET A 21 8.51 -5.97 3.14
N GLU A 22 8.76 -6.76 4.17
CA GLU A 22 9.77 -6.48 5.19
C GLU A 22 11.18 -6.30 4.60
N PRO A 23 11.67 -7.12 3.63
CA PRO A 23 13.00 -6.93 3.04
C PRO A 23 13.13 -5.60 2.29
N PHE A 24 12.11 -5.19 1.54
CA PHE A 24 12.06 -3.91 0.84
C PHE A 24 12.13 -2.75 1.83
N LEU A 25 11.39 -2.85 2.93
CA LEU A 25 11.37 -1.83 3.99
C LEU A 25 12.68 -1.77 4.78
N ILE A 26 13.30 -2.92 5.08
CA ILE A 26 14.64 -2.98 5.69
C ILE A 26 15.66 -2.29 4.79
N GLN A 27 15.61 -2.52 3.48
CA GLN A 27 16.51 -1.87 2.54
C GLN A 27 16.22 -0.37 2.44
N GLU A 28 14.94 0.04 2.33
CA GLU A 28 14.54 1.44 2.20
C GLU A 28 14.93 2.28 3.43
N VAL A 29 14.74 1.79 4.66
CA VAL A 29 15.16 2.54 5.86
C VAL A 29 16.68 2.64 5.97
N LYS A 30 17.42 1.61 5.52
CA LYS A 30 18.89 1.65 5.49
C LYS A 30 19.42 2.65 4.46
N THR A 31 18.86 2.68 3.25
CA THR A 31 19.33 3.56 2.18
C THR A 31 18.83 4.99 2.31
N LYS A 32 17.53 5.22 2.55
CA LYS A 32 16.92 6.56 2.58
C LYS A 32 17.06 7.28 3.93
N LEU A 33 17.23 6.56 5.05
CA LEU A 33 17.23 7.13 6.41
C LEU A 33 18.47 6.78 7.25
N ALA A 34 19.52 6.22 6.61
CA ALA A 34 20.76 5.75 7.24
C ALA A 34 20.53 4.96 8.54
N ALA A 35 19.46 4.14 8.57
CA ALA A 35 18.91 3.62 9.80
C ALA A 35 19.83 2.61 10.50
N LYS A 36 19.89 2.73 11.83
CA LYS A 36 20.65 1.86 12.75
C LYS A 36 19.70 0.92 13.48
N ASP A 37 20.26 -0.10 14.14
CA ASP A 37 19.50 -1.10 14.93
C ASP A 37 18.33 -1.75 14.16
N VAL A 38 18.50 -1.93 12.85
CA VAL A 38 17.43 -2.39 11.96
C VAL A 38 17.17 -3.88 12.17
N ASP A 39 16.01 -4.19 12.72
CA ASP A 39 15.54 -5.54 13.03
C ASP A 39 14.07 -5.69 12.63
N HIS A 40 13.56 -6.91 12.52
CA HIS A 40 12.18 -7.14 12.12
C HIS A 40 11.55 -8.37 12.79
N ILE A 41 10.22 -8.36 12.81
CA ILE A 41 9.38 -9.54 13.04
C ILE A 41 8.34 -9.57 11.91
N PRO A 42 7.59 -10.67 11.69
CA PRO A 42 6.57 -10.71 10.64
C PRO A 42 5.62 -9.50 10.66
N GLY A 43 5.57 -8.81 9.52
CA GLY A 43 4.81 -7.58 9.26
C GLY A 43 5.28 -6.31 9.97
N LYS A 44 6.46 -6.27 10.63
CA LYS A 44 6.99 -5.06 11.31
C LYS A 44 8.51 -4.95 11.26
N VAL A 45 9.00 -3.80 10.81
CA VAL A 45 10.44 -3.44 10.81
C VAL A 45 10.68 -2.34 11.83
N PHE A 46 11.60 -2.58 12.76
CA PHE A 46 12.06 -1.67 13.81
C PHE A 46 13.39 -1.04 13.40
N PHE A 47 13.58 0.23 13.74
CA PHE A 47 14.81 0.94 13.41
C PHE A 47 15.02 2.18 14.27
N THR A 48 16.26 2.60 14.38
CA THR A 48 16.69 3.87 14.98
C THR A 48 17.16 4.81 13.87
N THR A 49 16.70 6.07 13.85
CA THR A 49 17.23 7.10 12.92
C THR A 49 17.33 8.47 13.57
N SER A 50 18.24 9.31 13.05
CA SER A 50 18.37 10.73 13.36
C SER A 50 17.75 11.65 12.29
N PHE A 51 17.11 11.08 11.26
CA PHE A 51 16.47 11.84 10.18
C PHE A 51 15.17 12.49 10.66
N GLU A 52 14.80 13.62 10.05
CA GLU A 52 13.56 14.30 10.39
C GLU A 52 12.34 13.44 10.08
N ILE A 53 11.28 13.57 10.89
CA ILE A 53 10.01 12.86 10.67
C ILE A 53 9.41 13.09 9.28
N LYS A 54 9.70 14.23 8.64
CA LYS A 54 9.29 14.52 7.26
C LYS A 54 9.94 13.55 6.26
N GLN A 55 11.22 13.23 6.42
CA GLN A 55 11.93 12.28 5.56
C GLN A 55 11.43 10.84 5.82
N VAL A 56 11.14 10.49 7.07
CA VAL A 56 10.55 9.17 7.41
C VAL A 56 9.15 8.99 6.83
N ARG A 57 8.40 10.08 6.58
CA ARG A 57 7.09 10.03 5.90
C ARG A 57 7.17 9.67 4.41
N GLU A 58 8.33 9.81 3.78
CA GLU A 58 8.50 9.47 2.36
C GLU A 58 8.81 7.99 2.10
N LEU A 59 8.86 7.16 3.15
CA LEU A 59 8.98 5.70 3.02
C LEU A 59 7.82 5.13 2.20
N LYS A 60 8.15 4.48 1.08
CA LYS A 60 7.18 3.98 0.10
C LYS A 60 6.80 2.53 0.34
N SER A 61 7.67 1.70 0.91
CA SER A 61 7.38 0.29 1.25
C SER A 61 6.59 0.11 2.56
N ALA A 62 6.52 1.15 3.39
CA ALA A 62 5.88 1.11 4.70
C ALA A 62 4.34 1.28 4.63
N GLU A 63 3.61 0.54 5.48
CA GLU A 63 2.16 0.66 5.61
C GLU A 63 1.76 1.74 6.63
N ARG A 64 2.33 1.71 7.84
CA ARG A 64 2.02 2.67 8.92
C ARG A 64 3.26 2.87 9.79
N LEU A 65 3.49 4.11 10.19
CA LEU A 65 4.63 4.55 11.01
C LEU A 65 4.22 4.78 12.47
N PHE A 66 5.05 4.28 13.38
CA PHE A 66 4.87 4.37 14.83
C PHE A 66 6.15 4.82 15.53
N LEU A 67 5.99 5.62 16.58
CA LEU A 67 7.01 5.79 17.62
C LEU A 67 7.01 4.53 18.50
N LEU A 68 8.16 3.88 18.66
CA LEU A 68 8.28 2.71 19.52
C LEU A 68 8.31 3.15 20.98
N LEU A 69 7.33 2.69 21.77
CA LEU A 69 7.28 2.89 23.22
C LEU A 69 8.06 1.78 23.93
N LYS A 70 7.67 0.52 23.73
CA LYS A 70 8.30 -0.67 24.33
C LYS A 70 8.25 -1.85 23.37
N ARG A 71 9.32 -2.65 23.33
CA ARG A 71 9.36 -3.98 22.71
C ARG A 71 9.90 -4.96 23.74
N LEU A 72 9.15 -6.03 23.99
CA LEU A 72 9.41 -7.00 25.05
C LEU A 72 9.18 -8.41 24.49
N SER A 73 9.86 -9.41 25.03
CA SER A 73 9.44 -10.81 24.87
C SER A 73 8.04 -11.01 25.46
N ALA A 74 7.27 -11.94 24.91
CA ALA A 74 5.94 -12.27 25.41
C ALA A 74 5.94 -12.67 26.90
N PRO A 75 4.86 -12.40 27.64
CA PRO A 75 4.78 -12.74 29.05
C PRO A 75 4.64 -14.25 29.25
N THR A 76 5.51 -14.82 30.09
CA THR A 76 5.48 -16.23 30.51
C THR A 76 4.17 -16.58 31.23
N ALA A 77 3.73 -15.70 32.15
CA ALA A 77 2.42 -15.78 32.76
C ALA A 77 1.37 -15.12 31.84
N LYS A 78 0.59 -15.94 31.13
CA LYS A 78 -0.53 -15.50 30.27
C LYS A 78 -1.78 -15.07 31.07
N THR A 79 -1.59 -14.34 32.18
CA THR A 79 -2.66 -13.84 33.06
C THR A 79 -2.87 -12.32 32.88
N PRO A 80 -4.07 -11.77 33.12
CA PRO A 80 -4.32 -10.32 33.01
C PRO A 80 -3.35 -9.46 33.83
N SER A 81 -3.04 -9.87 35.06
CA SER A 81 -2.14 -9.17 35.97
C SER A 81 -0.67 -9.23 35.53
N GLY A 82 -0.21 -10.39 35.04
CA GLY A 82 1.14 -10.57 34.49
C GLY A 82 1.36 -9.78 33.20
N ILE A 83 0.34 -9.69 32.35
CA ILE A 83 0.33 -8.84 31.17
C ILE A 83 0.38 -7.36 31.60
N GLN A 84 -0.51 -6.94 32.50
CA GLN A 84 -0.58 -5.54 32.96
C GLN A 84 0.75 -5.05 33.54
N SER A 85 1.35 -5.79 34.47
CA SER A 85 2.60 -5.36 35.13
C SER A 85 3.76 -5.25 34.14
N ARG A 86 3.86 -6.20 33.19
CA ARG A 86 4.90 -6.25 32.17
C ARG A 86 4.80 -5.12 31.14
N LEU A 87 3.58 -4.74 30.74
CA LEU A 87 3.35 -3.71 29.73
C LEU A 87 3.46 -2.29 30.28
N MET A 88 2.96 -2.07 31.49
CA MET A 88 3.09 -0.76 32.12
C MET A 88 4.55 -0.47 32.49
N GLY A 89 5.18 -1.35 33.28
CA GLY A 89 6.52 -1.11 33.83
C GLY A 89 6.58 0.21 34.62
N ASP A 90 7.66 0.96 34.46
CA ASP A 90 7.75 2.33 34.95
C ASP A 90 6.91 3.31 34.08
N GLY A 91 6.16 4.19 34.75
CA GLY A 91 5.40 5.28 34.13
C GLY A 91 6.26 6.40 33.55
N SER A 92 7.54 6.48 33.92
CA SER A 92 8.48 7.45 33.34
C SER A 92 8.71 7.21 31.84
N ASP A 93 8.71 5.95 31.38
CA ASP A 93 8.82 5.59 29.96
C ASP A 93 7.64 6.13 29.14
N TRP A 94 6.42 5.94 29.65
CA TRP A 94 5.18 6.42 29.02
C TRP A 94 5.16 7.94 28.95
N THR A 95 5.58 8.60 30.03
CA THR A 95 5.68 10.06 30.10
C THR A 95 6.68 10.59 29.07
N ARG A 96 7.87 9.98 28.99
CA ARG A 96 8.91 10.33 28.01
C ARG A 96 8.42 10.13 26.57
N ALA A 97 7.80 8.99 26.27
CA ALA A 97 7.29 8.70 24.93
C ALA A 97 6.18 9.67 24.49
N VAL A 98 5.29 10.09 25.40
CA VAL A 98 4.27 11.11 25.10
C VAL A 98 4.86 12.50 24.93
N LEU A 99 5.92 12.86 25.67
CA LEU A 99 6.65 14.10 25.42
C LEU A 99 7.32 14.08 24.05
N SER A 100 8.02 13.01 23.69
CA SER A 100 8.61 12.84 22.35
C SER A 100 7.55 12.88 21.24
N TRP A 101 6.43 12.17 21.42
CA TRP A 101 5.31 12.20 20.48
C TRP A 101 4.71 13.60 20.34
N ARG A 102 4.51 14.34 21.45
CA ARG A 102 4.01 15.72 21.41
C ARG A 102 4.94 16.65 20.65
N CYS A 103 6.26 16.50 20.79
CA CYS A 103 7.22 17.26 19.98
C CYS A 103 7.08 16.92 18.49
N LEU A 104 7.10 15.63 18.14
CA LEU A 104 6.92 15.18 16.74
C LEU A 104 5.59 15.65 16.11
N GLN A 105 4.49 15.69 16.88
CA GLN A 105 3.22 16.24 16.39
C GLN A 105 3.31 17.74 16.08
N ARG A 106 4.05 18.55 16.86
CA ARG A 106 4.29 19.96 16.52
C ARG A 106 5.08 20.08 15.21
N ASP A 107 6.14 19.30 15.04
CA ASP A 107 6.97 19.31 13.83
C ASP A 107 6.17 18.91 12.57
N LEU A 108 5.16 18.05 12.74
CA LEU A 108 4.21 17.65 11.69
C LEU A 108 3.13 18.71 11.42
N MET A 109 2.66 19.42 12.44
CA MET A 109 1.61 20.44 12.32
C MET A 109 2.13 21.78 11.79
N MET A 110 3.30 22.25 12.26
CA MET A 110 3.84 23.60 12.02
C MET A 110 4.17 23.95 10.55
N ARG A 111 3.93 23.05 9.59
CA ARG A 111 4.07 23.28 8.14
C ARG A 111 2.98 22.62 7.28
N SER A 112 1.82 22.29 7.87
CA SER A 112 0.69 21.75 7.09
C SER A 112 -0.07 22.82 6.29
N ASP A 113 0.17 24.12 6.56
CA ASP A 113 -0.40 25.25 5.83
C ASP A 113 0.31 25.50 4.49
N CYS A 114 0.19 24.53 3.56
CA CYS A 114 0.41 24.73 2.13
C CYS A 114 -0.03 23.51 1.27
N THR A 115 -1.23 22.97 1.49
CA THR A 115 -1.92 22.14 0.46
C THR A 115 -3.42 21.98 0.73
N LEU A 116 -4.23 22.82 0.08
CA LEU A 116 -5.66 22.64 -0.26
C LEU A 116 -6.55 21.85 0.72
N SER A 117 -7.07 22.54 1.74
CA SER A 117 -8.21 22.06 2.53
C SER A 117 -9.54 22.29 1.80
N LEU A 118 -9.98 21.35 0.96
CA LEU A 118 -11.39 21.24 0.59
C LEU A 118 -12.10 20.27 1.55
N GLY A 119 -12.89 20.82 2.47
CA GLY A 119 -13.64 20.05 3.44
C GLY A 119 -14.85 19.33 2.82
N LEU A 120 -14.95 18.03 3.03
CA LEU A 120 -16.16 17.25 2.78
C LEU A 120 -16.74 16.71 4.11
N PRO A 121 -18.06 16.80 4.36
CA PRO A 121 -18.65 16.39 5.63
C PRO A 121 -18.48 14.89 5.93
N GLY A 122 -18.30 14.55 7.21
CA GLY A 122 -18.02 13.19 7.65
C GLY A 122 -19.18 12.22 7.40
N ARG A 123 -18.97 11.24 6.51
CA ARG A 123 -19.86 10.08 6.36
C ARG A 123 -19.58 9.07 7.48
N LYS A 124 -20.62 8.73 8.26
CA LYS A 124 -20.56 7.70 9.32
C LYS A 124 -20.07 6.37 8.71
N ARG A 125 -19.07 5.74 9.33
CA ARG A 125 -18.72 4.34 8.99
C ARG A 125 -19.81 3.42 9.53
N LYS A 126 -20.42 2.63 8.65
CA LYS A 126 -21.08 1.39 9.04
C LYS A 126 -19.99 0.32 9.18
N MET A 127 -20.14 -0.58 10.14
CA MET A 127 -19.23 -1.71 10.33
C MET A 127 -19.57 -2.75 9.26
N GLU A 128 -18.62 -3.09 8.40
CA GLU A 128 -18.73 -4.25 7.51
C GLU A 128 -18.10 -5.44 8.24
N GLU A 129 -18.95 -6.40 8.62
CA GLU A 129 -18.53 -7.72 9.04
C GLU A 129 -18.23 -8.55 7.78
N GLU A 130 -17.10 -9.26 7.76
CA GLU A 130 -16.86 -10.30 6.78
C GLU A 130 -17.78 -11.49 7.11
N SER A 131 -18.81 -11.72 6.28
CA SER A 131 -19.55 -12.98 6.27
C SER A 131 -19.53 -13.59 4.87
N GLY A 132 -19.10 -14.85 4.78
CA GLY A 132 -19.24 -15.64 3.57
C GLY A 132 -20.70 -16.06 3.39
N VAL A 133 -21.17 -16.09 2.16
CA VAL A 133 -22.48 -16.62 1.80
C VAL A 133 -22.31 -17.57 0.61
N GLU A 134 -22.80 -18.80 0.78
CA GLU A 134 -22.82 -19.84 -0.23
C GLU A 134 -23.85 -19.54 -1.33
N GLY A 135 -23.73 -20.21 -2.47
CA GLY A 135 -24.61 -19.97 -3.61
C GLY A 135 -26.08 -20.35 -3.34
N SER A 136 -26.99 -19.66 -4.00
CA SER A 136 -28.36 -20.13 -4.20
C SER A 136 -28.86 -19.71 -5.58
N THR A 137 -29.30 -20.70 -6.34
CA THR A 137 -29.73 -20.60 -7.73
C THR A 137 -31.24 -20.48 -7.81
N CYS A 138 -31.79 -19.49 -8.51
CA CYS A 138 -33.11 -19.62 -9.14
C CYS A 138 -33.38 -18.61 -10.27
N ASN A 139 -33.57 -19.19 -11.46
CA ASN A 139 -34.37 -18.81 -12.63
C ASN A 139 -35.13 -17.46 -12.65
N GLY A 140 -35.09 -16.79 -13.81
CA GLY A 140 -36.09 -15.79 -14.21
C GLY A 140 -37.45 -16.40 -14.59
N PRO A 141 -38.42 -15.59 -15.03
CA PRO A 141 -38.57 -15.47 -16.49
C PRO A 141 -38.94 -14.07 -17.04
N ASN A 142 -38.72 -13.95 -18.35
CA ASN A 142 -39.18 -12.97 -19.37
C ASN A 142 -40.31 -11.96 -19.02
N GLY A 143 -40.14 -10.72 -19.52
CA GLY A 143 -41.22 -9.73 -19.68
C GLY A 143 -40.76 -8.49 -20.49
N THR A 144 -41.50 -8.11 -21.54
CA THR A 144 -41.03 -7.21 -22.61
C THR A 144 -41.69 -5.82 -22.58
N GLN A 145 -40.94 -4.76 -22.93
CA GLN A 145 -41.31 -3.41 -23.43
C GLN A 145 -42.73 -2.81 -23.14
N LYS A 146 -42.77 -1.54 -22.67
CA LYS A 146 -43.24 -0.39 -23.50
C LYS A 146 -43.07 1.00 -22.85
N LEU A 147 -43.01 2.05 -23.68
CA LEU A 147 -43.18 3.47 -23.31
C LEU A 147 -44.67 3.86 -23.24
N GLY A 148 -44.99 4.92 -22.49
CA GLY A 148 -46.27 5.65 -22.54
C GLY A 148 -46.20 6.99 -21.79
N LEU A 149 -46.81 8.05 -22.36
CA LEU A 149 -46.84 9.43 -21.85
C LEU A 149 -48.27 9.91 -21.55
N GLY A 150 -48.41 10.90 -20.65
CA GLY A 150 -49.65 11.65 -20.36
C GLY A 150 -50.54 11.05 -19.24
N GLY A 151 -51.36 11.81 -18.51
CA GLY A 151 -51.50 13.28 -18.45
C GLY A 151 -52.75 13.75 -17.67
N GLU A 152 -52.59 14.75 -16.80
CA GLU A 152 -53.57 15.74 -16.30
C GLU A 152 -54.81 15.40 -15.40
N ARG A 153 -55.07 16.35 -14.46
CA ARG A 153 -56.34 16.76 -13.79
C ARG A 153 -57.10 15.77 -12.85
N ARG A 154 -58.00 16.22 -11.96
CA ARG A 154 -58.11 17.36 -10.98
C ARG A 154 -59.46 17.17 -10.21
N GLU A 155 -59.76 18.04 -9.23
CA GLU A 155 -61.07 18.20 -8.51
C GLU A 155 -61.35 17.21 -7.35
N LEU A 156 -62.06 17.55 -6.25
CA LEU A 156 -62.54 18.86 -5.72
C LEU A 156 -62.88 18.78 -4.20
N GLY A 157 -62.64 19.89 -3.46
CA GLY A 157 -63.42 20.36 -2.30
C GLY A 157 -63.15 19.76 -0.90
N LEU A 158 -63.64 20.34 0.22
CA LEU A 158 -64.13 21.71 0.49
C LEU A 158 -64.19 21.96 2.02
N SER A 159 -64.01 23.21 2.44
CA SER A 159 -63.80 23.79 3.78
C SER A 159 -64.82 23.53 4.91
N LYS A 160 -64.40 23.76 6.18
CA LYS A 160 -65.12 24.61 7.16
C LYS A 160 -64.27 25.05 8.38
N ASP A 161 -64.63 26.18 8.96
CA ASP A 161 -63.82 27.04 9.85
C ASP A 161 -64.18 27.00 11.34
N HIS A 162 -63.38 27.63 12.23
CA HIS A 162 -63.90 28.57 13.26
C HIS A 162 -62.84 29.49 13.97
N ILE A 163 -63.33 30.68 14.34
CA ILE A 163 -62.74 31.96 14.84
C ILE A 163 -62.80 32.06 16.40
N SER A 164 -61.99 32.79 17.20
CA SER A 164 -60.71 33.55 17.05
C SER A 164 -60.19 34.06 18.45
N SER A 165 -59.41 35.16 18.50
CA SER A 165 -59.18 36.13 19.62
C SER A 165 -58.38 35.68 20.88
N THR A 166 -57.57 36.50 21.59
CA THR A 166 -57.22 37.95 21.52
C THR A 166 -55.88 38.26 22.25
N GLU A 167 -55.23 39.39 21.90
CA GLU A 167 -54.52 40.44 22.71
C GLU A 167 -53.99 40.18 24.16
N ASP A 168 -53.07 40.94 24.76
CA ASP A 168 -51.94 41.83 24.37
C ASP A 168 -51.25 42.34 25.69
N SER A 169 -50.07 42.98 25.60
CA SER A 169 -49.50 43.96 26.55
C SER A 169 -48.83 43.49 27.86
N GLY A 170 -47.92 44.33 28.40
CA GLY A 170 -47.57 44.37 29.83
C GLY A 170 -46.08 44.33 30.20
N SER A 171 -45.46 45.49 30.43
CA SER A 171 -44.03 45.66 30.78
C SER A 171 -43.79 46.24 32.19
N VAL A 172 -42.53 46.11 32.69
CA VAL A 172 -41.83 46.92 33.72
C VAL A 172 -41.66 46.34 35.16
N ASN A 173 -40.39 46.44 35.61
CA ASN A 173 -39.72 46.56 36.94
C ASN A 173 -40.56 46.77 38.25
N CYS A 174 -40.06 46.71 39.50
CA CYS A 174 -38.71 46.76 40.13
C CYS A 174 -38.61 45.66 41.24
N VAL A 175 -37.59 45.52 42.12
CA VAL A 175 -37.04 46.43 43.16
C VAL A 175 -35.67 45.89 43.66
N ALA A 176 -34.79 46.77 44.13
CA ALA A 176 -33.46 46.44 44.66
C ALA A 176 -33.42 46.27 46.20
N GLY A 177 -32.38 45.58 46.70
CA GLY A 177 -31.96 45.52 48.11
C GLY A 177 -30.47 45.21 48.17
N ASP A 178 -29.75 45.84 49.10
CA ASP A 178 -28.27 45.96 49.10
C ASP A 178 -27.66 45.49 50.44
N LYS A 179 -26.35 45.16 50.42
CA LYS A 179 -25.46 44.75 51.55
C LYS A 179 -25.69 43.34 52.11
N ASP A 180 -24.67 42.52 52.43
CA ASP A 180 -23.38 42.82 53.09
C ASP A 180 -22.17 42.01 52.54
N GLU A 181 -20.98 42.37 53.01
CA GLU A 181 -19.65 41.95 52.55
C GLU A 181 -18.97 40.99 53.56
N GLU A 182 -18.50 39.81 53.13
CA GLU A 182 -17.49 39.08 53.94
C GLU A 182 -16.51 38.23 53.10
N ASN A 183 -15.23 38.34 53.44
CA ASN A 183 -14.10 37.73 52.75
C ASN A 183 -14.03 36.20 52.91
N ARG A 184 -13.82 35.47 51.80
CA ARG A 184 -13.05 34.22 51.83
C ARG A 184 -11.98 34.17 50.74
N ILE A 185 -10.73 34.25 51.20
CA ILE A 185 -9.53 34.02 50.42
C ILE A 185 -9.37 32.50 50.22
N GLU A 186 -9.60 32.00 49.01
CA GLU A 186 -9.06 30.72 48.58
C GLU A 186 -8.25 30.88 47.28
N GLY A 187 -7.01 30.40 47.32
CA GLY A 187 -6.02 30.73 46.31
C GLY A 187 -6.27 30.05 44.97
N SER A 188 -6.41 30.84 43.92
CA SER A 188 -6.36 30.36 42.52
C SER A 188 -4.98 29.76 42.21
N ARG A 189 -4.86 28.46 42.47
CA ARG A 189 -3.80 27.58 41.94
C ARG A 189 -4.36 26.58 40.93
N ASP A 190 -5.37 26.99 40.15
CA ASP A 190 -5.96 26.16 39.10
C ASP A 190 -5.08 26.12 37.84
N ARG A 191 -3.84 25.64 37.99
CA ARG A 191 -3.05 25.12 36.85
C ARG A 191 -3.76 23.85 36.38
N LYS A 192 -4.77 24.01 35.53
CA LYS A 192 -5.41 22.93 34.76
C LYS A 192 -4.35 22.20 33.92
N THR A 193 -3.73 21.19 34.52
CA THR A 193 -2.92 20.21 33.81
C THR A 193 -3.85 19.43 32.90
N SER A 194 -3.94 19.84 31.64
CA SER A 194 -4.80 19.19 30.64
C SER A 194 -4.47 17.69 30.58
N THR A 195 -5.34 16.86 31.17
CA THR A 195 -5.16 15.42 31.23
C THR A 195 -5.27 14.85 29.83
N VAL A 196 -4.27 14.04 29.43
CA VAL A 196 -4.23 13.47 28.08
C VAL A 196 -5.41 12.54 27.89
N SER A 197 -6.22 12.74 26.85
CA SER A 197 -7.24 11.77 26.47
C SER A 197 -6.66 10.72 25.53
N PHE A 198 -6.99 9.45 25.75
CA PHE A 198 -6.36 8.36 25.00
C PHE A 198 -7.27 7.15 24.74
N ARG A 199 -6.89 6.34 23.74
CA ARG A 199 -7.40 4.98 23.56
C ARG A 199 -6.28 3.97 23.35
N VAL A 200 -6.56 2.71 23.68
CA VAL A 200 -5.69 1.58 23.38
C VAL A 200 -6.32 0.73 22.28
N ASN A 201 -5.55 0.42 21.24
CA ASN A 201 -5.92 -0.49 20.16
C ASN A 201 -5.02 -1.74 20.22
N CYS A 202 -5.52 -2.85 20.74
CA CYS A 202 -4.79 -4.11 20.74
C CYS A 202 -4.97 -4.92 19.44
N ARG A 203 -3.96 -5.71 19.08
CA ARG A 203 -4.04 -6.83 18.13
C ARG A 203 -3.28 -8.03 18.70
N CYS A 204 -3.88 -9.20 18.54
CA CYS A 204 -3.33 -10.45 19.05
C CYS A 204 -3.17 -11.48 17.92
N SER A 205 -2.19 -12.35 18.04
CA SER A 205 -1.97 -13.49 17.14
C SER A 205 -1.43 -14.70 17.91
N GLY A 206 -1.49 -15.88 17.28
CA GLY A 206 -1.01 -17.13 17.87
C GLY A 206 -1.96 -17.74 18.91
N ALA A 207 -1.42 -18.46 19.89
CA ALA A 207 -2.20 -19.03 20.98
C ALA A 207 -2.76 -17.95 21.93
N LEU A 208 -2.09 -16.79 22.07
CA LEU A 208 -2.62 -15.66 22.87
C LEU A 208 -3.98 -15.16 22.39
N SER A 209 -4.26 -15.14 21.08
CA SER A 209 -5.58 -14.71 20.57
C SER A 209 -6.71 -15.69 20.86
N ARG A 210 -6.42 -16.88 21.41
CA ARG A 210 -7.43 -17.82 21.94
C ARG A 210 -7.74 -17.58 23.42
N LEU A 211 -6.86 -16.87 24.14
CA LEU A 211 -6.97 -16.61 25.57
C LEU A 211 -7.55 -15.23 25.88
N PHE A 212 -7.33 -14.26 24.99
CA PHE A 212 -7.78 -12.88 25.18
C PHE A 212 -8.34 -12.30 23.88
N SER A 213 -9.52 -11.69 23.95
CA SER A 213 -9.97 -10.81 22.88
C SER A 213 -9.10 -9.53 22.84
N PRO A 214 -8.90 -8.92 21.66
CA PRO A 214 -8.26 -7.61 21.58
C PRO A 214 -8.96 -6.55 22.46
N GLN A 215 -10.28 -6.63 22.61
CA GLN A 215 -11.08 -5.72 23.41
C GLN A 215 -10.79 -5.86 24.91
N ASP A 216 -10.60 -7.08 25.42
CA ASP A 216 -10.25 -7.33 26.82
C ASP A 216 -8.87 -6.78 27.15
N LEU A 217 -7.89 -6.98 26.27
CA LEU A 217 -6.54 -6.43 26.44
C LEU A 217 -6.54 -4.91 26.37
N SER A 218 -7.28 -4.31 25.43
CA SER A 218 -7.47 -2.86 25.38
C SER A 218 -8.08 -2.32 26.68
N ARG A 219 -9.02 -3.06 27.30
CA ARG A 219 -9.63 -2.71 28.60
C ARG A 219 -8.64 -2.82 29.76
N ILE A 220 -7.86 -3.90 29.83
CA ILE A 220 -6.84 -4.13 30.88
C ILE A 220 -5.79 -3.01 30.83
N ILE A 221 -5.20 -2.77 29.66
CA ILE A 221 -4.13 -1.79 29.47
C ILE A 221 -4.67 -0.36 29.64
N GLY A 222 -5.86 -0.06 29.10
CA GLY A 222 -6.52 1.23 29.27
C GLY A 222 -6.84 1.56 30.74
N THR A 223 -7.33 0.57 31.50
CA THR A 223 -7.58 0.73 32.94
C THR A 223 -6.28 0.98 33.72
N ALA A 224 -5.21 0.25 33.37
CA ALA A 224 -3.91 0.40 34.02
C ALA A 224 -3.26 1.76 33.73
N ALA A 225 -3.23 2.17 32.46
CA ALA A 225 -2.70 3.48 32.05
C ALA A 225 -3.50 4.65 32.64
N SER A 226 -4.83 4.55 32.69
CA SER A 226 -5.67 5.59 33.32
C SER A 226 -5.36 5.72 34.82
N ARG A 227 -5.22 4.60 35.55
CA ARG A 227 -4.89 4.61 36.99
C ARG A 227 -3.48 5.09 37.30
N GLN A 228 -2.48 4.69 36.51
CA GLN A 228 -1.07 5.00 36.80
C GLN A 228 -0.60 6.35 36.26
N LEU A 229 -1.15 6.80 35.13
CA LEU A 229 -0.70 8.01 34.43
C LEU A 229 -1.70 9.18 34.57
N GLY A 230 -2.87 8.95 35.17
CA GLY A 230 -3.94 9.95 35.31
C GLY A 230 -4.61 10.32 33.97
N TRP A 231 -4.44 9.50 32.93
CA TRP A 231 -4.99 9.78 31.60
C TRP A 231 -6.48 9.45 31.50
N ARG A 232 -7.22 10.25 30.73
CA ARG A 232 -8.66 10.09 30.51
C ARG A 232 -8.92 9.15 29.33
N VAL A 233 -9.67 8.07 29.52
CA VAL A 233 -10.04 7.21 28.39
C VAL A 233 -11.06 7.93 27.49
N ASP A 234 -10.77 8.04 26.18
CA ASP A 234 -11.71 8.51 25.16
C ASP A 234 -11.63 7.61 23.92
N LEU A 235 -12.66 6.79 23.71
CA LEU A 235 -12.69 5.83 22.60
C LEU A 235 -13.09 6.45 21.25
N ARG A 236 -13.65 7.67 21.26
CA ARG A 236 -14.25 8.32 20.08
C ARG A 236 -13.34 9.37 19.46
N LYS A 237 -12.78 10.26 20.29
CA LYS A 237 -11.89 11.36 19.87
C LYS A 237 -10.75 11.54 20.89
N PRO A 238 -9.85 10.56 21.02
CA PRO A 238 -8.65 10.71 21.85
C PRO A 238 -7.68 11.73 21.27
N ASP A 239 -6.88 12.35 22.13
CA ASP A 239 -5.65 13.06 21.73
C ASP A 239 -4.58 12.04 21.29
N LEU A 240 -4.48 10.93 22.01
CA LEU A 240 -3.42 9.93 21.87
C LEU A 240 -3.99 8.53 21.56
N GLU A 241 -3.46 7.89 20.53
CA GLU A 241 -3.69 6.46 20.29
C GLU A 241 -2.48 5.64 20.73
N VAL A 242 -2.71 4.52 21.41
CA VAL A 242 -1.66 3.56 21.77
C VAL A 242 -1.99 2.23 21.10
N ASN A 243 -1.18 1.81 20.15
CA ASN A 243 -1.31 0.50 19.51
C ASN A 243 -0.45 -0.52 20.26
N VAL A 244 -1.04 -1.67 20.56
CA VAL A 244 -0.36 -2.79 21.22
C VAL A 244 -0.52 -4.03 20.35
N TYR A 245 0.59 -4.68 20.01
CA TYR A 245 0.61 -5.96 19.31
C TYR A 245 1.18 -7.04 20.23
N MET A 246 0.48 -8.16 20.36
CA MET A 246 0.90 -9.31 21.16
C MET A 246 0.87 -10.59 20.31
N SER A 247 2.00 -11.29 20.25
CA SER A 247 2.13 -12.68 19.79
C SER A 247 2.71 -13.54 20.89
N ASP A 248 2.79 -14.86 20.68
CA ASP A 248 3.38 -15.78 21.66
C ASP A 248 4.86 -15.52 21.98
N ASP A 249 5.57 -14.75 21.14
CA ASP A 249 6.99 -14.42 21.29
C ASP A 249 7.26 -12.94 21.59
N HIS A 250 6.35 -12.04 21.18
CA HIS A 250 6.61 -10.60 21.16
C HIS A 250 5.44 -9.78 21.71
N CYS A 251 5.75 -8.77 22.51
CA CYS A 251 4.86 -7.63 22.71
C CYS A 251 5.51 -6.33 22.24
N VAL A 252 4.74 -5.55 21.47
CA VAL A 252 5.17 -4.29 20.86
C VAL A 252 4.13 -3.23 21.16
N LEU A 253 4.57 -2.14 21.79
CA LEU A 253 3.74 -0.97 22.07
C LEU A 253 4.27 0.21 21.24
N GLY A 254 3.37 0.92 20.56
CA GLY A 254 3.73 2.08 19.78
C GLY A 254 2.61 3.09 19.63
N ILE A 255 3.01 4.35 19.41
CA ILE A 255 2.09 5.45 19.17
C ILE A 255 2.12 5.74 17.66
N PRO A 256 1.00 5.64 16.92
CA PRO A 256 0.97 5.97 15.49
C PRO A 256 1.30 7.46 15.32
N LEU A 257 2.28 7.76 14.47
CA LEU A 257 2.69 9.14 14.21
C LEU A 257 1.78 9.84 13.19
N LEU A 258 1.02 9.07 12.41
CA LEU A 258 0.12 9.54 11.37
C LEU A 258 -1.27 8.93 11.52
N ARG A 259 -2.31 9.74 11.25
CA ARG A 259 -3.71 9.29 11.17
C ARG A 259 -3.88 8.29 10.02
N LEU A 260 -3.52 8.70 8.80
CA LEU A 260 -3.61 7.86 7.60
C LEU A 260 -2.38 6.94 7.47
N PRO A 261 -2.50 5.76 6.82
CA PRO A 261 -1.36 4.93 6.44
C PRO A 261 -0.39 5.65 5.49
N LEU A 262 0.90 5.29 5.51
CA LEU A 262 1.89 5.73 4.52
C LEU A 262 1.60 5.19 3.12
N ALA A 263 1.03 3.98 3.05
CA ALA A 263 0.53 3.39 1.81
C ALA A 263 -0.63 4.17 1.17
N ASN A 264 -1.27 5.10 1.89
CA ASN A 264 -2.31 5.98 1.33
C ASN A 264 -1.66 7.24 0.73
N ARG A 265 -1.31 7.16 -0.54
CA ARG A 265 -0.63 8.24 -1.27
C ARG A 265 -1.53 9.45 -1.49
N SER A 266 -1.02 10.65 -1.22
CA SER A 266 -1.73 11.92 -1.44
C SER A 266 -1.95 12.25 -2.92
N TYR A 267 -1.17 11.64 -3.81
CA TYR A 267 -1.22 11.81 -5.28
C TYR A 267 -1.99 10.69 -6.00
N MET A 268 -2.70 9.81 -5.28
CA MET A 268 -3.48 8.72 -5.86
C MET A 268 -4.97 8.95 -5.59
N LYS A 269 -5.76 9.18 -6.65
CA LYS A 269 -7.21 9.45 -6.55
C LYS A 269 -8.02 8.16 -6.51
N THR A 270 -7.66 7.21 -7.39
CA THR A 270 -8.29 5.90 -7.54
C THR A 270 -7.26 4.81 -7.29
N THR A 271 -7.52 3.93 -6.32
CA THR A 271 -6.59 2.88 -5.90
C THR A 271 -6.73 1.60 -6.74
N GLY A 272 -5.64 1.16 -7.36
CA GLY A 272 -5.55 -0.15 -8.04
C GLY A 272 -4.79 -1.18 -7.21
N LEU A 273 -3.65 -1.65 -7.74
CA LEU A 273 -2.67 -2.41 -6.96
C LEU A 273 -2.24 -1.60 -5.72
N ARG A 274 -1.94 -2.29 -4.62
CA ARG A 274 -1.50 -1.63 -3.37
C ARG A 274 -0.19 -0.88 -3.62
N SER A 275 -0.15 0.43 -3.31
CA SER A 275 0.99 1.30 -3.63
C SER A 275 2.34 0.81 -3.10
N THR A 276 2.37 0.12 -1.95
CA THR A 276 3.58 -0.51 -1.40
C THR A 276 4.14 -1.61 -2.31
N ILE A 277 3.28 -2.42 -2.94
CA ILE A 277 3.67 -3.46 -3.91
C ILE A 277 4.07 -2.83 -5.25
N ALA A 278 3.28 -1.86 -5.73
CA ALA A 278 3.56 -1.13 -6.96
C ALA A 278 4.93 -0.44 -6.92
N TRP A 279 5.28 0.19 -5.79
CA TRP A 279 6.61 0.74 -5.55
C TRP A 279 7.69 -0.34 -5.51
N ALA A 280 7.47 -1.48 -4.85
CA ALA A 280 8.44 -2.57 -4.85
C ALA A 280 8.76 -3.07 -6.27
N MET A 281 7.75 -3.19 -7.14
CA MET A 281 7.95 -3.55 -8.55
C MET A 281 8.79 -2.49 -9.28
N ALA A 282 8.47 -1.20 -9.13
CA ALA A 282 9.25 -0.10 -9.70
C ALA A 282 10.71 -0.06 -9.16
N SER A 283 10.90 -0.31 -7.86
CA SER A 283 12.22 -0.35 -7.20
C SER A 283 13.13 -1.49 -7.72
N LEU A 284 12.53 -2.58 -8.20
CA LEU A 284 13.25 -3.72 -8.80
C LEU A 284 13.50 -3.54 -10.30
N SER A 285 12.93 -2.53 -10.93
CA SER A 285 12.90 -2.39 -12.39
C SER A 285 14.17 -1.75 -12.99
N ASP A 286 15.13 -1.33 -12.17
CA ASP A 286 16.39 -0.68 -12.58
C ASP A 286 16.19 0.54 -13.52
N ILE A 287 15.14 1.31 -13.28
CA ILE A 287 14.80 2.52 -14.04
C ILE A 287 15.93 3.55 -13.89
N LYS A 288 16.41 4.09 -15.02
CA LYS A 288 17.48 5.09 -15.08
C LYS A 288 16.94 6.42 -15.63
N PRO A 289 17.65 7.54 -15.44
CA PRO A 289 17.39 8.76 -16.20
C PRO A 289 17.37 8.48 -17.71
N GLY A 290 16.37 8.99 -18.40
CA GLY A 290 16.09 8.75 -19.82
C GLY A 290 15.38 7.44 -20.15
N SER A 291 15.08 6.55 -19.18
CA SER A 291 14.44 5.27 -19.46
C SER A 291 13.00 5.41 -19.99
N CYS A 292 12.68 4.62 -21.01
CA CYS A 292 11.31 4.38 -21.47
C CYS A 292 10.74 3.15 -20.76
N VAL A 293 9.72 3.36 -19.91
CA VAL A 293 9.05 2.35 -19.09
C VAL A 293 7.65 2.08 -19.63
N ILE A 294 7.25 0.81 -19.75
CA ILE A 294 5.89 0.43 -20.16
C ILE A 294 5.22 -0.52 -19.16
N ASP A 295 3.94 -0.28 -18.88
CA ASP A 295 3.04 -1.26 -18.28
C ASP A 295 1.93 -1.60 -19.30
N PRO A 296 1.97 -2.78 -19.94
CA PRO A 296 1.04 -3.12 -21.01
C PRO A 296 -0.34 -3.60 -20.51
N MET A 297 -0.58 -3.65 -19.20
CA MET A 297 -1.88 -3.94 -18.59
C MET A 297 -2.08 -3.05 -17.34
N CYS A 298 -1.95 -1.75 -17.53
CA CYS A 298 -1.73 -0.79 -16.44
C CYS A 298 -2.93 -0.59 -15.51
N GLY A 299 -4.14 -1.02 -15.90
CA GLY A 299 -5.36 -0.75 -15.17
C GLY A 299 -5.52 0.74 -14.88
N VAL A 300 -5.66 1.10 -13.61
CA VAL A 300 -5.77 2.51 -13.15
C VAL A 300 -4.41 3.22 -12.98
N GLY A 301 -3.33 2.67 -13.56
CA GLY A 301 -2.01 3.30 -13.65
C GLY A 301 -1.15 3.27 -12.37
N THR A 302 -1.52 2.50 -11.34
CA THR A 302 -0.89 2.62 -10.01
C THR A 302 0.63 2.33 -10.00
N ILE A 303 1.12 1.39 -10.82
CA ILE A 303 2.57 1.13 -10.95
C ILE A 303 3.28 2.32 -11.59
N LEU A 304 2.74 2.83 -12.69
CA LEU A 304 3.32 3.98 -13.40
C LEU A 304 3.32 5.24 -12.53
N LEU A 305 2.30 5.47 -11.70
CA LEU A 305 2.28 6.60 -10.77
C LEU A 305 3.33 6.48 -9.66
N GLU A 306 3.52 5.29 -9.07
CA GLU A 306 4.60 5.10 -8.08
C GLU A 306 5.99 5.24 -8.73
N ALA A 307 6.16 4.71 -9.94
CA ALA A 307 7.41 4.80 -10.67
C ALA A 307 7.71 6.25 -11.12
N ALA A 308 6.74 6.98 -11.67
CA ALA A 308 6.90 8.37 -12.06
C ALA A 308 7.16 9.31 -10.87
N HIS A 309 6.69 8.95 -9.68
CA HIS A 309 6.97 9.70 -8.46
C HIS A 309 8.39 9.47 -7.93
N GLU A 310 8.91 8.24 -7.99
CA GLU A 310 10.29 7.92 -7.55
C GLU A 310 11.34 8.33 -8.60
N TYR A 311 11.04 8.13 -9.88
CA TYR A 311 11.94 8.40 -11.02
C TYR A 311 11.40 9.57 -11.85
N GLN A 312 11.93 10.76 -11.59
CA GLN A 312 11.48 12.02 -12.20
C GLN A 312 11.94 12.14 -13.67
N ASP A 313 13.15 11.69 -13.97
CA ASP A 313 13.78 11.78 -15.30
C ASP A 313 13.46 10.55 -16.19
N ALA A 314 12.24 10.03 -16.16
CA ALA A 314 11.85 8.87 -16.96
C ALA A 314 10.47 9.07 -17.63
N PHE A 315 10.23 8.34 -18.72
CA PHE A 315 9.00 8.37 -19.51
C PHE A 315 8.23 7.06 -19.33
N PHE A 316 6.91 7.16 -19.24
CA PHE A 316 6.02 6.07 -18.86
C PHE A 316 4.87 5.93 -19.86
N LEU A 317 4.62 4.71 -20.33
CA LEU A 317 3.47 4.38 -21.18
C LEU A 317 2.62 3.31 -20.49
N GLY A 318 1.33 3.60 -20.29
CA GLY A 318 0.34 2.63 -19.85
C GLY A 318 -0.52 2.16 -21.00
N LEU A 319 -0.62 0.85 -21.19
CA LEU A 319 -1.61 0.25 -22.07
C LEU A 319 -2.64 -0.51 -21.25
N ASP A 320 -3.90 -0.44 -21.66
CA ASP A 320 -4.93 -1.38 -21.24
C ASP A 320 -5.93 -1.57 -22.39
N ILE A 321 -6.67 -2.67 -22.37
CA ILE A 321 -7.73 -2.95 -23.32
C ILE A 321 -9.07 -2.36 -22.85
N ASP A 322 -9.27 -2.23 -21.54
CA ASP A 322 -10.47 -1.65 -20.92
C ASP A 322 -10.32 -0.12 -20.78
N GLU A 323 -10.96 0.60 -21.71
CA GLU A 323 -11.08 2.07 -21.71
C GLU A 323 -11.56 2.61 -20.35
N SER A 324 -12.42 1.87 -19.63
CA SER A 324 -12.91 2.30 -18.32
C SER A 324 -11.82 2.26 -17.23
N GLN A 325 -10.73 1.52 -17.41
CA GLN A 325 -9.55 1.63 -16.55
C GLN A 325 -8.69 2.81 -16.97
N LEU A 326 -8.49 3.02 -18.27
CA LEU A 326 -7.71 4.15 -18.79
C LEU A 326 -8.30 5.50 -18.39
N VAL A 327 -9.62 5.68 -18.40
CA VAL A 327 -10.29 6.88 -17.87
C VAL A 327 -9.98 7.11 -16.38
N LYS A 328 -9.80 6.05 -15.58
CA LYS A 328 -9.42 6.16 -14.16
C LYS A 328 -7.90 6.40 -14.00
N ALA A 329 -7.09 5.86 -14.89
CA ALA A 329 -5.64 6.09 -14.95
C ALA A 329 -5.35 7.54 -15.35
N ASP A 330 -6.05 8.09 -16.33
CA ASP A 330 -5.94 9.48 -16.78
C ASP A 330 -6.28 10.45 -15.64
N GLN A 331 -7.41 10.25 -14.96
CA GLN A 331 -7.77 11.02 -13.76
C GLN A 331 -6.75 10.88 -12.61
N ASN A 332 -6.00 9.78 -12.55
CA ASN A 332 -4.91 9.58 -11.61
C ASN A 332 -3.66 10.36 -12.04
N VAL A 333 -3.30 10.32 -13.33
CA VAL A 333 -2.18 11.07 -13.93
C VAL A 333 -2.40 12.58 -13.83
N GLU A 334 -3.60 13.07 -14.12
CA GLU A 334 -4.00 14.47 -13.96
C GLU A 334 -3.90 14.91 -12.48
N PHE A 335 -4.47 14.14 -11.57
CA PHE A 335 -4.45 14.42 -10.12
C PHE A 335 -3.03 14.40 -9.53
N ALA A 336 -2.17 13.51 -10.02
CA ALA A 336 -0.75 13.44 -9.66
C ALA A 336 0.11 14.50 -10.37
N LYS A 337 -0.43 15.18 -11.40
CA LYS A 337 0.27 16.11 -12.31
C LYS A 337 1.47 15.48 -13.03
N PHE A 338 1.27 14.29 -13.61
CA PHE A 338 2.30 13.56 -14.35
C PHE A 338 2.07 13.47 -15.87
N GLY A 339 1.12 14.23 -16.43
CA GLY A 339 0.74 14.16 -17.85
C GLY A 339 1.90 14.37 -18.84
N ASP A 340 2.90 15.18 -18.49
CA ASP A 340 4.09 15.42 -19.34
C ASP A 340 5.00 14.20 -19.49
N ARG A 341 4.85 13.18 -18.62
CA ARG A 341 5.73 12.00 -18.55
C ARG A 341 5.00 10.66 -18.57
N VAL A 342 3.72 10.61 -18.21
CA VAL A 342 2.90 9.40 -18.21
C VAL A 342 1.84 9.53 -19.29
N GLN A 343 2.01 8.76 -20.37
CA GLN A 343 1.05 8.66 -21.46
C GLN A 343 0.25 7.36 -21.35
N LEU A 344 -0.97 7.36 -21.90
CA LEU A 344 -1.90 6.25 -21.86
C LEU A 344 -2.42 5.96 -23.27
N LEU A 345 -2.54 4.68 -23.64
CA LEU A 345 -3.01 4.25 -24.96
C LEU A 345 -3.85 2.98 -24.84
N GLN A 346 -5.02 2.95 -25.46
CA GLN A 346 -5.83 1.74 -25.52
C GLN A 346 -5.23 0.76 -26.53
N ALA A 347 -4.76 -0.39 -26.04
CA ALA A 347 -4.10 -1.42 -26.84
C ALA A 347 -4.12 -2.79 -26.14
N SER A 348 -3.83 -3.84 -26.91
CA SER A 348 -3.75 -5.21 -26.39
C SER A 348 -2.32 -5.54 -25.96
N SER A 349 -2.13 -6.13 -24.78
CA SER A 349 -0.85 -6.70 -24.35
C SER A 349 -0.38 -7.91 -25.18
N LYS A 350 -1.22 -8.38 -26.13
CA LYS A 350 -0.90 -9.43 -27.11
C LYS A 350 -0.37 -8.90 -28.45
N GLU A 351 -0.41 -7.58 -28.64
CA GLU A 351 0.10 -6.89 -29.83
C GLU A 351 0.46 -5.46 -29.41
N ILE A 352 1.64 -5.30 -28.82
CA ILE A 352 2.08 -4.01 -28.27
C ILE A 352 2.46 -3.09 -29.44
N PRO A 353 1.83 -1.90 -29.60
CA PRO A 353 2.00 -1.03 -30.77
C PRO A 353 3.31 -0.22 -30.71
N LEU A 354 4.42 -0.88 -30.40
CA LEU A 354 5.77 -0.34 -30.38
C LEU A 354 6.72 -1.22 -31.20
N PRO A 355 7.79 -0.64 -31.79
CA PRO A 355 8.85 -1.42 -32.42
C PRO A 355 9.52 -2.41 -31.47
N SER A 356 10.15 -3.44 -32.03
CA SER A 356 10.99 -4.35 -31.24
C SER A 356 12.18 -3.60 -30.63
N CYS A 357 12.61 -3.98 -29.44
CA CYS A 357 13.75 -3.38 -28.71
C CYS A 357 13.65 -1.86 -28.45
N SER A 358 12.45 -1.29 -28.37
CA SER A 358 12.23 0.14 -28.15
C SER A 358 12.26 0.58 -26.68
N VAL A 359 11.83 -0.25 -25.72
CA VAL A 359 11.71 0.13 -24.29
C VAL A 359 12.88 -0.35 -23.44
N ASP A 360 13.17 0.36 -22.35
CA ASP A 360 14.18 -0.02 -21.35
C ASP A 360 13.64 -1.01 -20.32
N VAL A 361 12.37 -0.80 -19.93
CA VAL A 361 11.74 -1.48 -18.81
C VAL A 361 10.31 -1.85 -19.17
N VAL A 362 9.94 -3.09 -18.89
CA VAL A 362 8.54 -3.54 -18.82
C VAL A 362 8.22 -3.87 -17.37
N VAL A 363 7.17 -3.28 -16.80
CA VAL A 363 6.69 -3.59 -15.45
C VAL A 363 5.18 -3.83 -15.49
N CYS A 364 4.67 -4.94 -14.94
CA CYS A 364 3.26 -5.31 -15.14
C CYS A 364 2.65 -6.16 -14.02
N ASP A 365 1.42 -5.83 -13.60
CA ASP A 365 0.58 -6.69 -12.74
C ASP A 365 -0.32 -7.57 -13.62
N VAL A 366 0.02 -8.85 -13.74
CA VAL A 366 -0.68 -9.75 -14.66
C VAL A 366 -2.01 -10.23 -14.06
N PRO A 367 -3.17 -9.98 -14.70
CA PRO A 367 -4.48 -10.29 -14.11
C PRO A 367 -4.63 -11.73 -13.61
N PHE A 368 -4.95 -11.90 -12.32
CA PHE A 368 -5.08 -13.22 -11.68
C PHE A 368 -6.42 -13.95 -11.94
N GLY A 369 -7.25 -13.47 -12.88
CA GLY A 369 -8.53 -14.09 -13.27
C GLY A 369 -9.64 -14.17 -12.20
N LYS A 370 -9.39 -13.70 -10.97
CA LYS A 370 -10.30 -13.88 -9.81
C LYS A 370 -11.15 -12.66 -9.43
N LYS A 371 -10.70 -11.44 -9.71
CA LYS A 371 -11.42 -10.19 -9.34
C LYS A 371 -12.21 -9.56 -10.49
N PHE A 372 -11.79 -9.81 -11.72
CA PHE A 372 -12.44 -9.36 -12.94
C PHE A 372 -12.66 -10.60 -13.79
N GLY A 373 -13.93 -10.97 -14.00
CA GLY A 373 -14.35 -12.24 -14.60
C GLY A 373 -14.13 -12.29 -16.12
N THR A 374 -12.92 -11.99 -16.58
CA THR A 374 -12.52 -12.17 -17.98
C THR A 374 -12.64 -13.64 -18.35
N LYS A 375 -13.47 -13.96 -19.34
CA LYS A 375 -13.61 -15.32 -19.93
C LYS A 375 -12.32 -15.82 -20.62
N THR A 376 -11.28 -15.00 -20.65
CA THR A 376 -9.98 -15.25 -21.26
C THR A 376 -9.14 -16.15 -20.37
N ASP A 377 -8.70 -17.29 -20.91
CA ASP A 377 -7.70 -18.11 -20.22
C ASP A 377 -6.34 -17.37 -20.18
N MET A 378 -5.98 -16.90 -18.98
CA MET A 378 -4.70 -16.27 -18.72
C MET A 378 -3.54 -17.26 -18.75
N ALA A 379 -3.76 -18.56 -18.52
CA ALA A 379 -2.72 -19.58 -18.68
C ALA A 379 -2.31 -19.74 -20.15
N ALA A 380 -3.30 -19.79 -21.06
CA ALA A 380 -3.05 -19.81 -22.50
C ALA A 380 -2.56 -18.45 -23.06
N SER A 381 -2.99 -17.32 -22.47
CA SER A 381 -2.62 -15.98 -22.95
C SER A 381 -1.23 -15.52 -22.49
N LEU A 382 -0.77 -15.97 -21.31
CA LEU A 382 0.50 -15.52 -20.72
C LEU A 382 1.71 -15.69 -21.66
N PRO A 383 1.89 -16.82 -22.40
CA PRO A 383 3.05 -16.96 -23.26
C PRO A 383 3.08 -16.02 -24.47
N VAL A 384 1.91 -15.56 -24.94
CA VAL A 384 1.81 -14.56 -26.02
C VAL A 384 2.17 -13.18 -25.48
N ILE A 385 1.61 -12.83 -24.31
CA ILE A 385 1.87 -11.55 -23.64
C ILE A 385 3.36 -11.40 -23.28
N VAL A 386 3.97 -12.42 -22.69
CA VAL A 386 5.41 -12.38 -22.33
C VAL A 386 6.30 -12.33 -23.56
N ARG A 387 5.90 -12.93 -24.70
CA ARG A 387 6.65 -12.80 -25.97
C ARG A 387 6.61 -11.37 -26.50
N GLU A 388 5.47 -10.69 -26.41
CA GLU A 388 5.38 -9.28 -26.80
C GLU A 388 6.21 -8.37 -25.89
N MET A 389 6.17 -8.61 -24.58
CA MET A 389 7.03 -7.92 -23.61
C MET A 389 8.52 -8.16 -23.93
N GLU A 390 8.93 -9.41 -24.21
CA GLU A 390 10.28 -9.78 -24.65
C GLU A 390 10.65 -9.09 -25.97
N ARG A 391 9.72 -8.98 -26.93
CA ARG A 391 9.94 -8.33 -28.23
C ARG A 391 10.25 -6.84 -28.09
N VAL A 392 9.43 -6.08 -27.36
CA VAL A 392 9.59 -4.62 -27.25
C VAL A 392 10.76 -4.22 -26.34
N LEU A 393 11.13 -5.07 -25.38
CA LEU A 393 12.25 -4.81 -24.48
C LEU A 393 13.60 -4.83 -25.22
N ARG A 394 14.48 -3.87 -24.97
CA ARG A 394 15.85 -3.85 -25.50
C ARG A 394 16.76 -4.85 -24.80
N VAL A 395 17.85 -5.27 -25.44
CA VAL A 395 18.90 -6.06 -24.77
C VAL A 395 19.52 -5.23 -23.63
N GLY A 396 19.73 -5.85 -22.47
CA GLY A 396 20.07 -5.18 -21.21
C GLY A 396 18.88 -4.56 -20.47
N GLY A 397 17.68 -4.56 -21.06
CA GLY A 397 16.45 -4.06 -20.44
C GLY A 397 15.86 -5.03 -19.41
N THR A 398 15.07 -4.48 -18.48
CA THR A 398 14.49 -5.20 -17.34
C THR A 398 13.01 -5.51 -17.54
N LEU A 399 12.60 -6.73 -17.18
CA LEU A 399 11.19 -7.15 -17.12
C LEU A 399 10.82 -7.50 -15.68
N VAL A 400 9.81 -6.82 -15.12
CA VAL A 400 9.26 -7.10 -13.79
C VAL A 400 7.78 -7.47 -13.88
N LEU A 401 7.42 -8.67 -13.41
CA LEU A 401 6.07 -9.21 -13.46
C LEU A 401 5.55 -9.56 -12.07
N LEU A 402 4.34 -9.11 -11.72
CA LEU A 402 3.59 -9.67 -10.59
C LEU A 402 2.70 -10.81 -11.09
N LEU A 403 2.91 -12.01 -10.54
CA LEU A 403 2.24 -13.25 -10.96
C LEU A 403 1.59 -13.95 -9.78
N SER A 404 0.44 -14.62 -10.01
CA SER A 404 -0.09 -15.59 -9.04
C SER A 404 0.84 -16.81 -8.95
N PRO A 405 0.79 -17.60 -7.86
CA PRO A 405 1.56 -18.85 -7.75
C PRO A 405 1.32 -19.82 -8.93
N GLN A 406 0.10 -19.84 -9.48
CA GLN A 406 -0.26 -20.64 -10.65
C GLN A 406 0.43 -20.13 -11.92
N LEU A 407 0.34 -18.83 -12.22
CA LEU A 407 0.98 -18.23 -13.41
C LEU A 407 2.52 -18.27 -13.31
N SER A 408 3.07 -18.08 -12.11
CA SER A 408 4.50 -18.24 -11.83
C SER A 408 5.01 -19.66 -12.16
N CYS A 409 4.25 -20.69 -11.78
CA CYS A 409 4.56 -22.09 -12.11
C CYS A 409 4.52 -22.35 -13.63
N LEU A 410 3.52 -21.81 -14.33
CA LEU A 410 3.40 -21.92 -15.79
C LEU A 410 4.56 -21.23 -16.50
N LEU A 411 4.90 -19.99 -16.13
CA LEU A 411 5.99 -19.25 -16.75
C LEU A 411 7.35 -19.95 -16.54
N LYS A 412 7.62 -20.44 -15.32
CA LYS A 412 8.85 -21.22 -15.04
C LYS A 412 8.93 -22.48 -15.92
N LYS A 413 7.82 -23.22 -16.09
CA LYS A 413 7.74 -24.40 -16.98
C LYS A 413 7.90 -24.08 -18.47
N SER A 414 7.67 -22.83 -18.88
CA SER A 414 7.89 -22.34 -20.25
C SER A 414 9.33 -21.88 -20.50
N MET A 415 10.08 -21.57 -19.43
CA MET A 415 11.48 -21.11 -19.50
C MET A 415 12.50 -22.24 -19.36
N THR A 416 12.11 -23.37 -18.76
CA THR A 416 12.96 -24.57 -18.66
C THR A 416 12.89 -25.42 -19.93
N PRO A 417 14.02 -25.73 -20.60
CA PRO A 417 14.05 -26.75 -21.66
C PRO A 417 13.54 -28.09 -21.12
N ARG A 418 12.69 -28.79 -21.89
CA ARG A 418 12.24 -30.15 -21.49
C ARG A 418 13.07 -31.20 -22.21
N PRO A 419 13.52 -32.26 -21.52
CA PRO A 419 14.05 -33.43 -22.20
C PRO A 419 12.98 -34.06 -23.10
N VAL A 420 13.35 -34.39 -24.32
CA VAL A 420 12.51 -35.09 -25.29
C VAL A 420 12.50 -36.56 -24.90
N THR A 421 11.40 -37.03 -24.32
CA THR A 421 11.19 -38.46 -24.08
C THR A 421 10.92 -39.17 -25.40
N SER A 422 11.95 -39.80 -25.95
CA SER A 422 11.87 -40.60 -27.17
C SER A 422 11.06 -41.89 -26.95
N HIS A 423 9.75 -41.80 -27.12
CA HIS A 423 8.91 -42.98 -27.35
C HIS A 423 8.79 -43.24 -28.84
N THR A 424 9.63 -44.13 -29.36
CA THR A 424 9.53 -44.62 -30.73
C THR A 424 9.68 -46.14 -30.74
N GLN A 425 8.57 -46.85 -30.97
CA GLN A 425 8.63 -48.16 -31.62
C GLN A 425 8.74 -47.93 -33.13
N GLY A 426 9.56 -48.72 -33.81
CA GLY A 426 9.66 -48.70 -35.28
C GLY A 426 11.11 -48.74 -35.77
N GLU A 427 11.47 -49.83 -36.43
CA GLU A 427 12.78 -50.04 -37.05
C GLU A 427 12.93 -49.23 -38.35
N GLY A 428 14.16 -48.82 -38.68
CA GLY A 428 14.47 -48.14 -39.95
C GLY A 428 15.92 -47.68 -40.05
N THR A 429 16.72 -48.37 -40.86
CA THR A 429 18.18 -48.20 -40.99
C THR A 429 18.59 -47.17 -42.05
N GLY A 430 19.31 -46.10 -41.65
CA GLY A 430 20.28 -45.34 -42.47
C GLY A 430 19.74 -44.46 -43.63
N VAL A 431 20.43 -43.44 -44.13
CA VAL A 431 21.76 -42.86 -43.84
C VAL A 431 21.76 -41.36 -44.22
N GLY A 432 22.41 -40.47 -43.44
CA GLY A 432 23.20 -39.38 -44.03
C GLY A 432 22.85 -37.90 -43.76
N LEU A 433 23.81 -37.22 -43.11
CA LEU A 433 24.23 -35.81 -43.30
C LEU A 433 23.39 -34.64 -42.75
N GLY A 434 23.94 -33.96 -41.72
CA GLY A 434 23.92 -32.50 -41.64
C GLY A 434 23.43 -31.85 -40.32
N GLY A 435 24.37 -31.37 -39.50
CA GLY A 435 24.13 -30.35 -38.47
C GLY A 435 23.99 -30.85 -37.03
N ASP A 436 25.01 -30.55 -36.20
CA ASP A 436 24.94 -30.73 -34.74
C ASP A 436 24.00 -29.71 -34.10
N VAL A 437 22.72 -30.08 -33.99
CA VAL A 437 21.80 -29.53 -33.00
C VAL A 437 21.30 -30.71 -32.19
N ASP A 438 21.72 -30.79 -30.92
CA ASP A 438 21.31 -31.86 -30.00
C ASP A 438 19.76 -31.91 -29.91
N PRO A 439 19.11 -32.97 -30.43
CA PRO A 439 17.65 -33.03 -30.51
C PRO A 439 17.01 -33.44 -29.18
N SER A 440 17.80 -33.63 -28.11
CA SER A 440 17.33 -34.11 -26.81
C SER A 440 16.52 -33.08 -26.01
N HIS A 441 16.48 -31.81 -26.42
CA HIS A 441 15.80 -30.75 -25.67
C HIS A 441 14.91 -29.84 -26.54
N THR A 442 13.66 -29.62 -26.09
CA THR A 442 12.83 -28.54 -26.63
C THR A 442 13.33 -27.18 -26.12
N PRO A 443 13.56 -26.18 -26.99
CA PRO A 443 14.08 -24.89 -26.57
C PRO A 443 13.10 -24.12 -25.68
N SER A 444 13.65 -23.27 -24.80
CA SER A 444 12.86 -22.31 -23.99
C SER A 444 11.97 -21.44 -24.88
N LEU A 445 10.75 -21.15 -24.44
CA LEU A 445 9.82 -20.26 -25.15
C LEU A 445 10.28 -18.79 -25.15
N PHE A 446 11.20 -18.43 -24.24
CA PHE A 446 11.75 -17.08 -24.03
C PHE A 446 13.27 -17.17 -23.84
N PRO A 447 14.04 -17.50 -24.90
CA PRO A 447 15.47 -17.76 -24.77
C PRO A 447 16.28 -16.50 -24.43
N SER A 448 15.72 -15.30 -24.62
CA SER A 448 16.42 -14.04 -24.30
C SER A 448 16.11 -13.50 -22.91
N LEU A 449 15.14 -14.06 -22.16
CA LEU A 449 14.80 -13.62 -20.80
C LEU A 449 15.54 -14.43 -19.74
N GLN A 450 16.62 -13.87 -19.18
CA GLN A 450 17.34 -14.48 -18.06
C GLN A 450 16.67 -14.11 -16.71
N PRO A 451 16.28 -15.08 -15.87
CA PRO A 451 15.76 -14.80 -14.52
C PRO A 451 16.85 -14.22 -13.61
N LEU A 452 16.52 -13.16 -12.86
CA LEU A 452 17.43 -12.53 -11.88
C LEU A 452 17.00 -12.75 -10.44
N SER A 453 15.73 -12.51 -10.11
CA SER A 453 15.21 -12.72 -8.75
C SER A 453 13.70 -12.97 -8.73
N TYR A 454 13.19 -13.47 -7.60
CA TYR A 454 11.77 -13.48 -7.32
C TYR A 454 11.50 -13.17 -5.84
N HIS A 455 10.40 -12.48 -5.57
CA HIS A 455 9.99 -12.03 -4.24
C HIS A 455 8.53 -12.40 -4.00
N ARG A 456 8.24 -13.20 -2.97
CA ARG A 456 6.85 -13.55 -2.59
C ARG A 456 6.28 -12.43 -1.73
N VAL A 457 5.12 -11.91 -2.12
CA VAL A 457 4.42 -10.81 -1.42
C VAL A 457 2.95 -11.16 -1.22
N SER A 458 2.33 -10.66 -0.15
CA SER A 458 0.89 -10.82 0.10
C SER A 458 0.09 -9.63 -0.43
N LEU A 459 -0.97 -9.92 -1.19
CA LEU A 459 -1.98 -8.96 -1.63
C LEU A 459 -3.23 -8.97 -0.71
N GLY A 460 -3.05 -9.39 0.55
CA GLY A 460 -4.13 -9.63 1.50
C GLY A 460 -4.51 -11.11 1.52
N ALA A 461 -5.66 -11.45 0.94
CA ALA A 461 -6.19 -12.83 0.94
C ALA A 461 -5.45 -13.81 0.00
N ILE A 462 -4.57 -13.31 -0.87
CA ILE A 462 -3.78 -14.13 -1.80
C ILE A 462 -2.31 -13.71 -1.76
N ASP A 463 -1.43 -14.67 -2.02
CA ASP A 463 -0.02 -14.40 -2.33
C ASP A 463 0.16 -14.15 -3.83
N ALA A 464 1.19 -13.38 -4.14
CA ALA A 464 1.74 -13.18 -5.48
C ALA A 464 3.27 -13.26 -5.43
N LEU A 465 3.89 -13.34 -6.60
CA LEU A 465 5.34 -13.34 -6.77
C LEU A 465 5.72 -12.22 -7.73
N ILE A 466 6.56 -11.28 -7.28
CA ILE A 466 7.26 -10.36 -8.17
C ILE A 466 8.43 -11.14 -8.77
N HIS A 467 8.48 -11.28 -10.08
CA HIS A 467 9.61 -11.85 -10.81
C HIS A 467 10.39 -10.72 -11.49
N LYS A 468 11.73 -10.81 -11.48
CA LYS A 468 12.63 -9.93 -12.24
C LYS A 468 13.43 -10.74 -13.25
N TYR A 469 13.46 -10.26 -14.48
CA TYR A 469 14.26 -10.79 -15.59
C TYR A 469 15.08 -9.66 -16.24
N VAL A 470 16.17 -10.02 -16.91
CA VAL A 470 16.89 -9.15 -17.84
C VAL A 470 16.88 -9.78 -19.23
N LYS A 471 16.77 -8.96 -20.28
CA LYS A 471 16.91 -9.43 -21.65
C LYS A 471 18.38 -9.52 -22.05
N ILE A 472 18.84 -10.70 -22.45
CA ILE A 472 20.20 -10.95 -22.94
C ILE A 472 20.23 -11.13 -24.47
N LEU A 473 21.41 -11.04 -25.07
CA LEU A 473 21.58 -11.39 -26.48
C LEU A 473 21.64 -12.93 -26.62
N THR A 474 20.89 -13.50 -27.55
CA THR A 474 20.97 -14.93 -27.89
C THR A 474 21.68 -15.13 -29.23
N ALA A 475 22.29 -16.30 -29.43
CA ALA A 475 22.96 -16.65 -30.69
C ALA A 475 22.02 -16.62 -31.92
N THR A 476 20.70 -16.76 -31.71
CA THR A 476 19.65 -16.61 -32.74
C THR A 476 19.27 -15.16 -33.05
N THR A 477 19.84 -14.16 -32.37
CA THR A 477 19.58 -12.73 -32.63
C THR A 477 20.53 -12.14 -33.69
N THR A 478 21.13 -12.97 -34.54
CA THR A 478 22.06 -12.54 -35.60
C THR A 478 21.33 -11.98 -36.83
N LEU A 479 21.38 -10.65 -36.96
CA LEU A 479 21.40 -9.91 -38.23
C LEU A 479 20.25 -10.19 -39.24
N SER A 480 19.08 -9.61 -38.97
CA SER A 480 18.04 -9.36 -39.97
C SER A 480 17.49 -7.93 -39.91
N GLY A 481 18.39 -6.94 -39.95
CA GLY A 481 18.04 -5.51 -40.06
C GLY A 481 19.28 -4.62 -40.25
N PRO A 482 19.32 -3.70 -41.24
CA PRO A 482 20.54 -3.02 -41.68
C PRO A 482 21.00 -1.83 -40.81
N HIS A 483 20.52 -1.69 -39.56
CA HIS A 483 20.68 -0.45 -38.77
C HIS A 483 21.22 -0.59 -37.34
N CYS A 484 21.85 -1.71 -36.98
CA CYS A 484 22.50 -1.87 -35.67
C CYS A 484 23.97 -2.31 -35.79
N ILE A 485 24.84 -1.41 -36.27
CA ILE A 485 26.30 -1.50 -36.05
C ILE A 485 26.77 -0.19 -35.42
N HIS A 486 26.68 -0.11 -34.09
CA HIS A 486 27.61 0.72 -33.32
C HIS A 486 28.62 -0.21 -32.65
N THR A 487 29.83 -0.18 -33.18
CA THR A 487 30.99 -0.93 -32.70
C THR A 487 31.35 -0.49 -31.28
N LEU A 488 31.23 -1.39 -30.32
CA LEU A 488 31.85 -1.26 -29.00
C LEU A 488 33.17 -2.03 -29.00
N ASN A 489 34.27 -1.33 -29.26
CA ASN A 489 35.61 -1.82 -28.95
C ASN A 489 35.89 -1.58 -27.46
N PRO A 490 36.18 -2.60 -26.64
CA PRO A 490 36.65 -2.39 -25.29
C PRO A 490 38.14 -2.03 -25.31
N CYS A 491 38.47 -0.74 -25.25
CA CYS A 491 39.83 -0.31 -24.93
C CYS A 491 40.11 -0.61 -23.45
N ILE A 492 40.75 -1.75 -23.20
CA ILE A 492 41.39 -2.04 -21.92
C ILE A 492 42.60 -1.10 -21.81
N VAL A 493 42.60 -0.26 -20.78
CA VAL A 493 43.78 0.52 -20.37
C VAL A 493 44.22 -0.06 -19.03
N GLU A 494 45.33 -0.79 -19.03
CA GLU A 494 46.02 -1.16 -17.80
C GLU A 494 46.86 0.02 -17.28
N PRO A 495 47.07 0.14 -15.96
CA PRO A 495 47.85 1.23 -15.38
C PRO A 495 49.35 0.91 -15.28
N GLU A 496 50.19 1.88 -15.64
CA GLU A 496 51.53 2.10 -15.06
C GLU A 496 51.53 3.42 -14.27
#